data_AF-A0A5N7B2Y8-F1
#
_entry.id   AF-A0A5N7B2Y8-F1
#
_cell.length_a   1.000
_cell.length_b   1.000
_cell.length_c   1.000
_cell.angle_alpha   90.00
_cell.angle_beta   90.00
_cell.angle_gamma   90.00
#
_symmetry.space_group_name_H-M   'P 1'
#
loop_
_entity.id
_entity.type
_entity.pdbx_description
1 polymer ?
#
loop_
_entity_poly.entity_id
_entity_poly.type
_entity_poly.pdbx_seq_one_letter_code
_entity_poly.pdbx_strand_id
1 'polypeptide(L)'
;MLVYTGKLNYGSYAQDEIITVIFGGNSATMDEPVVATWQWTENAAGETKANSLHVGSLNGLRNLSNGEREIEFLQNQAEESYYWFRGRVTSSGLILAMYNQADELCIDNITLQRTYPSA
;
A
#
# COMPACT_ATOMS: atom_id res chain seq x y z
N MET A 1 1.53 14.66 -6.22
CA MET A 1 1.65 13.93 -4.95
C MET A 1 0.28 13.61 -4.39
N LEU A 2 0.05 12.34 -4.06
CA LEU A 2 -1.12 11.87 -3.33
C LEU A 2 -0.65 11.16 -2.06
N VAL A 3 -1.34 11.42 -0.95
CA VAL A 3 -1.06 10.78 0.34
C VAL A 3 -2.34 10.11 0.81
N TYR A 4 -2.25 8.81 1.07
CA TYR A 4 -3.35 7.99 1.58
C TYR A 4 -2.94 7.40 2.92
N THR A 5 -3.81 7.51 3.93
CA THR A 5 -3.57 6.94 5.26
C THR A 5 -4.80 6.18 5.73
N GLY A 6 -4.57 5.12 6.50
CA GLY A 6 -5.62 4.29 7.08
C GLY A 6 -5.06 3.37 8.14
N LYS A 7 -5.77 2.27 8.38
CA LYS A 7 -5.45 1.29 9.43
C LYS A 7 -5.18 -0.09 8.85
N LEU A 8 -4.18 -0.76 9.41
CA LEU A 8 -3.74 -2.10 9.07
C LEU A 8 -4.13 -3.06 10.18
N ASN A 9 -4.77 -4.17 9.80
CA ASN A 9 -5.15 -5.25 10.70
C ASN A 9 -4.72 -6.59 10.09
N TYR A 10 -3.87 -7.33 10.80
CA TYR A 10 -3.32 -8.61 10.37
C TYR A 10 -3.01 -9.51 11.55
N GLY A 11 -4.00 -10.29 11.98
CA GLY A 11 -3.86 -11.20 13.12
C GLY A 11 -3.25 -10.51 14.35
N SER A 12 -2.24 -11.13 14.95
CA SER A 12 -1.47 -10.54 16.04
C SER A 12 -0.37 -9.58 15.57
N TYR A 13 0.04 -9.65 14.29
CA TYR A 13 1.15 -8.86 13.75
C TYR A 13 0.82 -7.37 13.66
N ALA A 14 -0.41 -7.02 13.31
CA ALA A 14 -0.91 -5.65 13.30
C ALA A 14 -2.35 -5.57 13.80
N GLN A 15 -2.59 -4.74 14.81
CA GLN A 15 -3.89 -4.50 15.42
C GLN A 15 -4.13 -2.99 15.49
N ASP A 16 -4.98 -2.48 14.61
CA ASP A 16 -5.29 -1.05 14.45
C ASP A 16 -4.05 -0.16 14.21
N GLU A 17 -3.04 -0.69 13.52
CA GLU A 17 -1.79 0.02 13.24
C GLU A 17 -1.92 0.98 12.07
N ILE A 18 -1.09 2.01 12.01
CA ILE A 18 -1.11 2.97 10.90
C ILE A 18 -0.50 2.35 9.63
N ILE A 19 -1.08 2.67 8.48
CA ILE A 19 -0.48 2.48 7.16
C ILE A 19 -0.66 3.76 6.34
N THR A 20 0.39 4.14 5.61
CA THR A 20 0.41 5.30 4.72
C THR A 20 1.07 4.95 3.39
N VAL A 21 0.45 5.37 2.29
CA VAL A 21 0.98 5.24 0.93
C VAL A 21 1.05 6.62 0.28
N ILE A 22 2.23 6.96 -0.25
CA ILE A 22 2.53 8.23 -0.90
C ILE A 22 2.89 7.94 -2.36
N PHE A 23 2.15 8.54 -3.29
CA PHE A 23 2.50 8.55 -4.71
C PHE A 23 3.14 9.90 -5.06
N GLY A 24 4.26 9.88 -5.77
CA GLY A 24 4.94 11.10 -6.22
C GLY A 24 4.06 11.96 -7.13
N GLY A 25 3.31 11.32 -8.03
CA GLY A 25 2.38 11.95 -8.97
C GLY A 25 0.94 11.83 -8.51
N ASN A 26 0.12 11.24 -9.38
CA ASN A 26 -1.33 11.16 -9.25
C ASN A 26 -1.84 9.71 -9.35
N SER A 27 -0.99 8.71 -9.09
CA SER A 27 -1.31 7.27 -9.20
C SER A 27 -1.84 6.86 -10.58
N ALA A 28 -1.33 7.49 -11.64
CA ALA A 28 -1.81 7.34 -13.02
C ALA A 28 -0.68 7.18 -14.05
N THR A 29 0.56 7.09 -13.61
CA THR A 29 1.72 6.96 -14.51
C THR A 29 2.59 5.81 -14.01
N MET A 30 2.88 4.87 -14.90
CA MET A 30 3.86 3.80 -14.62
C MET A 30 5.20 4.40 -14.18
N ASP A 31 5.91 3.67 -13.34
CA ASP A 31 7.22 4.04 -12.79
C ASP A 31 7.24 5.31 -11.91
N GLU A 32 6.07 5.89 -11.59
CA GLU A 32 6.04 6.99 -10.63
C GLU A 32 6.49 6.51 -9.24
N PRO A 33 7.26 7.33 -8.49
CA PRO A 33 7.73 6.92 -7.16
C PRO A 33 6.57 6.64 -6.21
N VAL A 34 6.70 5.55 -5.43
CA VAL A 34 5.77 5.17 -4.37
C VAL A 34 6.54 4.94 -3.08
N VAL A 35 6.04 5.49 -1.97
CA VAL A 35 6.51 5.16 -0.62
C VAL A 35 5.35 4.50 0.12
N ALA A 36 5.57 3.29 0.62
CA ALA A 36 4.64 2.60 1.49
C ALA A 36 5.28 2.42 2.87
N THR A 37 4.55 2.82 3.90
CA THR A 37 4.99 2.65 5.28
C THR A 37 3.84 2.21 6.17
N TRP A 38 4.13 1.36 7.13
CA TRP A 38 3.17 0.93 8.13
C TRP A 38 3.88 0.55 9.42
N GLN A 39 3.11 0.40 10.49
CA GLN A 39 3.60 -0.09 11.77
C GLN A 39 3.08 -1.51 12.04
N TRP A 40 3.90 -2.32 12.69
CA TRP A 40 3.51 -3.60 13.27
C TRP A 40 3.17 -3.43 14.75
N THR A 41 2.19 -4.17 15.26
CA THR A 41 2.03 -4.34 16.71
C THR A 41 3.22 -5.11 17.26
N GLU A 42 3.55 -6.23 16.62
CA GLU A 42 4.75 -7.03 16.84
C GLU A 42 5.13 -7.69 15.51
N ASN A 43 6.38 -7.55 15.07
CA ASN A 43 6.84 -8.17 13.83
C ASN A 43 7.24 -9.64 14.03
N ALA A 44 7.61 -10.34 12.95
CA ALA A 44 8.02 -11.74 13.02
C ALA A 44 9.31 -12.00 13.83
N ALA A 45 10.08 -10.95 14.14
CA ALA A 45 11.27 -11.02 15.00
C ALA A 45 10.94 -10.76 16.49
N GLY A 46 9.68 -10.50 16.84
CA GLY A 46 9.25 -10.17 18.21
C GLY A 46 9.44 -8.70 18.59
N GLU A 47 9.72 -7.82 17.62
CA GLU A 47 9.89 -6.40 17.90
C GLU A 47 8.53 -5.69 17.90
N THR A 48 8.18 -5.10 19.03
CA THR A 48 6.93 -4.35 19.21
C THR A 48 7.00 -2.98 18.54
N LYS A 49 5.91 -2.52 17.91
CA LYS A 49 5.81 -1.20 17.27
C LYS A 49 6.88 -0.94 16.20
N ALA A 50 7.39 -2.00 15.57
CA ALA A 50 8.35 -1.91 14.48
C ALA A 50 7.73 -1.22 13.26
N ASN A 51 8.44 -0.26 12.67
CA ASN A 51 8.00 0.40 11.44
C ASN A 51 8.57 -0.33 10.22
N SER A 52 7.73 -0.50 9.20
CA SER A 52 8.13 -0.92 7.86
C SER A 52 8.13 0.28 6.93
N LEU A 53 9.17 0.40 6.10
CA LEU A 53 9.30 1.47 5.12
C LEU A 53 9.88 0.88 3.84
N HIS A 54 9.17 1.10 2.74
CA HIS A 54 9.57 0.63 1.43
C HIS A 54 9.39 1.74 0.41
N VAL A 55 10.41 1.92 -0.43
CA VAL A 55 10.43 2.91 -1.50
C VAL A 55 10.57 2.15 -2.81
N GLY A 56 9.64 2.41 -3.73
CA GLY A 56 9.59 1.74 -5.02
C GLY A 56 8.94 2.60 -6.09
N SER A 57 8.35 1.93 -7.06
CA SER A 57 7.58 2.57 -8.12
C SER A 57 6.27 1.84 -8.37
N LEU A 58 5.34 2.55 -9.00
CA LEU A 58 4.13 1.96 -9.56
C LEU A 58 4.54 1.01 -10.70
N ASN A 59 4.25 -0.28 -10.55
CA ASN A 59 4.70 -1.33 -11.46
C ASN A 59 3.55 -2.15 -12.09
N GLY A 60 2.31 -1.79 -11.77
CA GLY A 60 1.12 -2.21 -12.50
C GLY A 60 0.10 -1.07 -12.55
N LEU A 61 -0.55 -0.89 -13.70
CA LEU A 61 -1.57 0.15 -13.90
C LEU A 61 -2.59 -0.27 -14.95
N ARG A 62 -3.87 -0.23 -14.58
CA ARG A 62 -5.00 -0.45 -15.49
C ARG A 62 -6.10 0.57 -15.21
N ASN A 63 -6.38 1.42 -16.21
CA ASN A 63 -7.51 2.35 -16.14
C ASN A 63 -8.82 1.60 -16.41
N LEU A 64 -9.83 1.83 -15.57
CA LEU A 64 -11.16 1.25 -15.71
C LEU A 64 -12.11 2.24 -16.38
N SER A 65 -13.15 1.73 -17.05
CA SER A 65 -14.12 2.56 -17.78
C SER A 65 -14.97 3.47 -16.90
N ASN A 66 -15.02 3.20 -15.59
CA ASN A 66 -15.74 4.00 -14.59
C ASN A 66 -14.89 5.12 -13.98
N GLY A 67 -13.67 5.35 -14.49
CA GLY A 67 -12.75 6.38 -14.00
C GLY A 67 -11.91 5.96 -12.80
N GLU A 68 -12.08 4.74 -12.30
CA GLU A 68 -11.20 4.15 -11.29
C GLU A 68 -9.95 3.53 -11.93
N ARG A 69 -8.98 3.18 -11.10
CA ARG A 69 -7.73 2.56 -11.56
C ARG A 69 -7.35 1.40 -10.66
N GLU A 70 -6.90 0.32 -11.28
CA GLU A 70 -6.16 -0.71 -10.58
C GLU A 70 -4.68 -0.44 -10.68
N ILE A 71 -3.97 -0.67 -9.59
CA ILE A 71 -2.55 -0.39 -9.45
C ILE A 71 -1.83 -1.56 -8.77
N GLU A 72 -0.55 -1.70 -9.07
CA GLU A 72 0.36 -2.56 -8.32
C GLU A 72 1.62 -1.75 -7.98
N PHE A 73 2.17 -1.99 -6.79
CA PHE A 73 3.44 -1.41 -6.36
C PHE A 73 4.15 -2.39 -5.43
N LEU A 74 5.48 -2.27 -5.38
CA LEU A 74 6.41 -3.18 -4.70
C LEU A 74 6.46 -4.62 -5.21
N GLN A 75 5.57 -5.03 -6.13
CA GLN A 75 5.53 -6.39 -6.68
C GLN A 75 6.88 -6.83 -7.30
N ASN A 76 7.48 -5.98 -8.14
CA ASN A 76 8.78 -6.21 -8.78
C ASN A 76 9.99 -6.19 -7.82
N GLN A 77 9.76 -5.94 -6.53
CA GLN A 77 10.75 -5.86 -5.46
C GLN A 77 10.27 -6.63 -4.22
N ALA A 78 9.38 -7.61 -4.43
CA ALA A 78 8.82 -8.41 -3.36
C ALA A 78 9.88 -9.26 -2.63
N GLU A 79 10.99 -9.62 -3.30
CA GLU A 79 12.13 -10.29 -2.66
C GLU A 79 12.83 -9.42 -1.60
N GLU A 80 12.82 -8.09 -1.77
CA GLU A 80 13.44 -7.15 -0.83
C GLU A 80 12.45 -6.62 0.21
N SER A 81 11.24 -6.30 -0.25
CA SER A 81 10.19 -5.70 0.60
C SER A 81 9.41 -6.73 1.41
N TYR A 82 9.48 -8.01 1.04
CA TYR A 82 8.67 -9.13 1.52
C TYR A 82 7.16 -8.99 1.28
N TYR A 83 6.59 -7.80 1.45
CA TYR A 83 5.19 -7.48 1.18
C TYR A 83 5.04 -6.52 0.01
N TRP A 84 4.05 -6.79 -0.83
CA TRP A 84 3.67 -5.91 -1.94
C TRP A 84 2.15 -5.77 -2.03
N PHE A 85 1.68 -4.84 -2.87
CA PHE A 85 0.27 -4.43 -2.86
C PHE A 85 -0.35 -4.39 -4.25
N ARG A 86 -1.59 -4.88 -4.32
CA ARG A 86 -2.56 -4.48 -5.34
C ARG A 86 -3.49 -3.43 -4.76
N GLY A 87 -3.89 -2.47 -5.58
CA GLY A 87 -4.77 -1.39 -5.16
C GLY A 87 -5.85 -1.07 -6.17
N ARG A 88 -6.94 -0.51 -5.67
CA ARG A 88 -7.99 0.16 -6.46
C ARG A 88 -8.09 1.61 -5.99
N VAL A 89 -7.71 2.53 -6.86
CA VAL A 89 -7.89 3.97 -6.67
C VAL A 89 -9.32 4.31 -7.06
N THR A 90 -10.08 4.85 -6.12
CA THR A 90 -11.48 5.24 -6.32
C THR A 90 -11.64 6.76 -6.16
N SER A 91 -12.85 7.27 -6.39
CA SER A 91 -13.17 8.68 -6.10
C SER A 91 -13.09 9.02 -4.61
N SER A 92 -13.22 8.02 -3.73
CA SER A 92 -13.27 8.19 -2.27
C SER A 92 -11.95 7.85 -1.56
N GLY A 93 -11.01 7.18 -2.21
CA GLY A 93 -9.76 6.79 -1.57
C GLY A 93 -8.97 5.74 -2.33
N LEU A 94 -8.32 4.87 -1.57
CA LEU A 94 -7.51 3.76 -2.06
C LEU A 94 -7.84 2.51 -1.24
N ILE A 95 -8.18 1.43 -1.92
CA ILE A 95 -8.42 0.12 -1.30
C ILE A 95 -7.24 -0.78 -1.70
N LEU A 96 -6.57 -1.40 -0.73
CA LEU A 96 -5.42 -2.27 -0.97
C LEU A 96 -5.68 -3.71 -0.54
N ALA A 97 -5.06 -4.62 -1.27
CA ALA A 97 -4.76 -5.98 -0.84
C ALA A 97 -3.24 -6.13 -0.72
N MET A 98 -2.79 -6.73 0.38
CA MET A 98 -1.37 -6.97 0.68
C MET A 98 -1.06 -8.46 0.47
N TYR A 99 0.04 -8.72 -0.21
CA TYR A 99 0.53 -10.06 -0.54
C TYR A 99 1.95 -10.21 -0.02
N ASN A 100 2.37 -11.43 0.29
CA ASN A 100 3.76 -11.72 0.60
C ASN A 100 4.59 -11.98 -0.68
N GLN A 101 5.88 -12.21 -0.51
CA GLN A 101 6.82 -12.49 -1.59
C GLN A 101 6.50 -13.75 -2.41
N ALA A 102 5.70 -14.66 -1.86
CA ALA A 102 5.25 -15.88 -2.53
C ALA A 102 3.94 -15.69 -3.31
N ASP A 103 3.48 -14.44 -3.50
CA ASP A 103 2.20 -14.10 -4.14
C ASP A 103 0.97 -14.59 -3.35
N GLU A 104 1.13 -14.86 -2.05
CA GLU A 104 0.04 -15.28 -1.18
C GLU A 104 -0.64 -14.06 -0.55
N LEU A 105 -1.97 -13.99 -0.66
CA LEU A 105 -2.78 -12.94 -0.06
C LEU A 105 -2.67 -12.99 1.47
N CYS A 106 -2.22 -11.88 2.06
CA CYS A 106 -2.07 -11.73 3.51
C CYS A 106 -3.24 -10.95 4.12
N ILE A 107 -3.61 -9.82 3.50
CA ILE A 107 -4.69 -8.95 3.96
C ILE A 107 -5.44 -8.46 2.72
N ASP A 108 -6.76 -8.43 2.81
CA ASP A 108 -7.63 -7.82 1.80
C ASP A 108 -8.38 -6.62 2.39
N ASN A 109 -8.87 -5.73 1.52
CA ASN A 109 -9.73 -4.59 1.86
C ASN A 109 -9.15 -3.57 2.86
N ILE A 110 -7.84 -3.31 2.82
CA ILE A 110 -7.23 -2.21 3.57
C ILE A 110 -7.71 -0.90 2.96
N THR A 111 -8.58 -0.18 3.67
CA THR A 111 -9.18 1.07 3.17
C THR A 111 -8.39 2.27 3.66
N LEU A 112 -7.87 3.07 2.72
CA LEU A 112 -7.11 4.29 2.97
C LEU A 112 -7.87 5.51 2.44
N GLN A 113 -7.84 6.58 3.22
CA GLN A 113 -8.43 7.87 2.84
C GLN A 113 -7.35 8.82 2.37
N ARG A 114 -7.68 9.68 1.41
CA ARG A 114 -6.78 10.74 0.96
C ARG A 114 -6.64 11.78 2.06
N THR A 115 -5.44 11.92 2.63
CA THR A 115 -5.18 12.80 3.78
C THR A 115 -4.65 14.18 3.37
N TYR A 116 -4.15 14.31 2.13
CA TYR A 116 -3.71 15.59 1.57
C TYR A 116 -4.41 15.85 0.22
N PRO A 117 -5.31 16.85 0.13
CA PRO A 117 -5.81 17.32 -1.15
C PRO A 117 -4.69 18.04 -1.89
N SER A 118 -4.63 17.87 -3.21
CA SER A 118 -3.81 18.71 -4.07
C SER A 118 -4.30 20.15 -3.88
N ALA A 119 -3.38 21.04 -3.51
CA ALA A 119 -3.62 22.48 -3.49
C ALA A 119 -4.03 22.99 -4.88
#